data_AF-A0A1G8NB48-F1
#
_entry.id   AF-A0A1G8NB48-F1
#
_cell.length_a   1.000
_cell.length_b   1.000
_cell.length_c   1.000
_cell.angle_alpha   90.00
_cell.angle_beta   90.00
_cell.angle_gamma   90.00
#
_symmetry.space_group_name_H-M   'P 1'
#
loop_
_entity.id
_entity.type
_entity.pdbx_description
1 polymer ?
#
loop_
_entity_poly.entity_id
_entity_poly.type
_entity_poly.pdbx_seq_one_letter_code
_entity_poly.pdbx_strand_id
1 'polypeptide(L)' 'MTASLMDFDLPEGWSCSVELELTTEGVYAGRAELRHEFTQCCVLVVTQQPTCEAALECMKFRAARFVEEWNSRLAQPM' A
#
# COMPACT_ATOMS: atom_id res chain seq x y z
N MET A 1 -9.35 14.76 -0.61
CA MET A 1 -8.31 13.72 -0.72
C MET A 1 -8.73 12.81 -1.85
N THR A 2 -7.90 12.66 -2.88
CA THR A 2 -8.23 11.83 -4.05
C THR A 2 -7.36 10.59 -3.98
N ALA A 3 -7.97 9.42 -3.85
CA ALA A 3 -7.25 8.16 -3.95
C ALA A 3 -6.86 7.92 -5.40
N SER A 4 -5.58 7.71 -5.64
CA SER A 4 -5.07 7.30 -6.95
C SER A 4 -4.80 5.81 -6.92
N LEU A 5 -5.32 5.07 -7.90
CA LEU A 5 -4.87 3.70 -8.14
C LEU A 5 -3.40 3.76 -8.58
N MET A 6 -2.55 3.06 -7.85
CA MET A 6 -1.13 2.98 -8.16
C MET A 6 -0.78 1.58 -8.60
N ASP A 7 -0.09 1.51 -9.74
CA ASP A 7 0.50 0.28 -10.22
C ASP A 7 1.80 0.02 -9.45
N PHE A 8 1.70 -0.82 -8.42
CA PHE A 8 2.83 -1.24 -7.60
C PHE A 8 3.43 -2.57 -8.09
N ASP A 9 3.15 -2.98 -9.33
CA ASP A 9 3.56 -4.26 -9.90
C ASP A 9 3.05 -5.45 -9.04
N LEU A 10 1.85 -5.32 -8.48
CA LEU A 10 1.28 -6.36 -7.64
C LEU A 10 0.81 -7.56 -8.49
N PRO A 11 0.87 -8.79 -7.94
CA PRO A 11 0.36 -9.98 -8.62
C PRO A 11 -1.11 -9.86 -9.06
N GLU A 12 -1.51 -10.67 -10.04
CA GLU A 12 -2.88 -10.71 -10.51
C GLU A 12 -3.88 -10.91 -9.36
N GLY A 13 -5.02 -10.23 -9.45
CA GLY A 13 -6.04 -10.19 -8.40
C GLY A 13 -5.77 -9.16 -7.31
N TRP A 14 -4.57 -8.57 -7.23
CA TRP A 14 -4.30 -7.50 -6.26
C TRP A 14 -4.50 -6.11 -6.84
N SER A 15 -5.01 -5.21 -6.00
CA SER A 15 -5.08 -3.79 -6.29
C SER A 15 -4.65 -2.96 -5.08
N CYS A 16 -4.04 -1.81 -5.36
CA CYS A 16 -3.61 -0.86 -4.34
C CYS A 16 -4.16 0.54 -4.68
N SER A 17 -4.89 1.12 -3.74
CA SER A 17 -5.30 2.53 -3.83
C SER A 17 -4.54 3.34 -2.80
N VAL A 18 -3.96 4.45 -3.23
CA VAL A 18 -3.06 5.27 -2.42
C VAL A 18 -3.62 6.66 -2.25
N GLU A 19 -3.60 7.13 -1.01
CA GLU A 19 -3.87 8.51 -0.65
C GLU A 19 -2.66 9.06 0.10
N LEU A 20 -2.09 10.14 -0.44
CA LEU A 20 -1.03 10.90 0.20
C LEU A 20 -1.52 12.31 0.53
N GLU A 21 -1.04 12.82 1.65
CA GLU A 21 -1.23 14.20 2.08
C GLU A 21 0.08 14.81 2.56
N LEU A 22 0.29 16.08 2.23
CA LEU A 22 1.34 16.90 2.85
C LEU A 22 0.77 17.48 4.14
N THR A 23 1.37 17.10 5.26
CA THR A 23 0.98 17.57 6.58
C THR A 23 1.37 19.03 6.79
N THR A 24 0.80 19.69 7.80
CA THR A 24 1.15 21.07 8.20
C THR A 24 2.61 21.21 8.64
N GLU A 25 3.26 20.11 8.99
CA GLU A 25 4.69 20.06 9.37
C GLU A 25 5.62 19.94 8.15
N GLY A 26 5.08 19.91 6.92
CA GLY A 26 5.86 19.80 5.69
C GLY A 26 6.35 18.38 5.39
N VAL A 27 5.86 17.37 6.11
CA VAL A 27 6.15 15.95 5.85
C VAL A 27 4.97 15.27 5.17
N TYR A 28 5.24 14.24 4.39
CA TYR A 28 4.23 13.44 3.72
C TYR A 28 3.74 12.32 4.65
N ALA A 29 2.42 12.17 4.70
CA ALA A 29 1.75 11.04 5.32
C ALA A 29 0.79 10.41 4.31
N GLY A 30 0.41 9.17 4.53
CA GLY A 30 -0.63 8.59 3.71
C GLY A 30 -1.01 7.16 4.04
N ARG A 31 -2.01 6.69 3.31
CA ARG A 31 -2.53 5.34 3.40
C ARG A 31 -2.50 4.65 2.04
N ALA A 32 -2.22 3.36 2.05
CA ALA A 32 -2.37 2.47 0.92
C ALA A 32 -3.33 1.34 1.29
N GLU A 33 -4.48 1.29 0.64
CA GLU A 33 -5.45 0.21 0.81
C GLU A 33 -5.16 -0.90 -0.20
N LEU A 34 -4.89 -2.10 0.33
CA LEU A 34 -4.69 -3.31 -0.46
C LEU A 34 -5.95 -4.16 -0.47
N ARG A 35 -6.36 -4.52 -1.67
CA ARG A 35 -7.50 -5.40 -1.90
C ARG A 35 -7.06 -6.58 -2.76
N HIS A 36 -7.56 -7.76 -2.40
CA HIS A 36 -7.53 -8.93 -3.27
C HIS A 36 -8.93 -9.12 -3.85
N GLU A 37 -9.03 -9.02 -5.17
CA GLU A 37 -10.27 -8.91 -5.94
C GLU A 37 -11.16 -7.79 -5.39
N PHE A 38 -12.22 -8.13 -4.67
CA PHE A 38 -13.17 -7.20 -4.07
C PHE A 38 -13.03 -7.08 -2.55
N THR A 39 -12.12 -7.84 -1.93
CA THR A 39 -11.97 -7.89 -0.47
C THR A 39 -10.81 -7.02 -0.03
N GLN A 40 -11.08 -6.07 0.88
CA GLN A 40 -10.03 -5.30 1.53
C GLN A 40 -9.26 -6.20 2.51
N CYS A 41 -7.97 -6.41 2.23
CA CYS A 41 -7.11 -7.29 3.02
C CYS A 41 -6.27 -6.50 4.03
N CYS A 42 -5.82 -5.29 3.67
CA CYS A 42 -4.94 -4.50 4.52
C CYS A 42 -5.06 -3.00 4.22
N VAL A 43 -4.79 -2.17 5.23
CA VAL A 43 -4.48 -0.76 5.04
C VAL A 43 -3.10 -0.50 5.63
N LEU A 44 -2.16 -0.09 4.78
CA LEU A 44 -0.83 0.33 5.17
C LEU A 44 -0.86 1.83 5.44
N VAL A 45 -0.25 2.25 6.54
CA VAL A 45 -0.10 3.68 6.89
C VAL A 45 1.38 4.01 6.93
N VAL A 46 1.76 5.11 6.29
CA VAL A 46 3.08 5.72 6.40
C VAL A 46 2.93 7.12 6.97
N THR A 47 3.79 7.45 7.92
CA THR A 47 3.82 8.76 8.57
C THR A 47 5.22 9.36 8.39
N GLN A 48 5.28 10.69 8.43
CA GLN A 48 6.53 11.45 8.54
C GLN A 48 7.58 11.11 7.46
N GLN A 49 7.16 11.06 6.20
CA GLN A 49 8.06 10.86 5.07
C GLN A 49 8.60 12.20 4.57
N PRO A 50 9.91 12.33 4.30
CA PRO A 50 10.51 13.60 3.90
C PRO A 50 10.06 14.06 2.52
N THR A 51 9.67 13.12 1.64
CA THR A 51 9.21 13.40 0.28
C THR A 51 8.03 12.51 -0.09
N CYS A 52 7.26 12.94 -1.08
CA CYS A 52 6.17 12.16 -1.67
C CYS A 52 6.72 10.82 -2.20
N GLU A 53 7.82 10.87 -2.93
CA GLU A 53 8.48 9.68 -3.50
C GLU A 53 8.93 8.70 -2.41
N ALA A 54 9.50 9.17 -1.30
CA ALA A 54 9.86 8.31 -0.18
C ALA A 54 8.63 7.63 0.44
N ALA A 55 7.48 8.33 0.50
CA ALA A 55 6.23 7.75 0.95
C ALA A 55 5.73 6.66 -0.01
N LEU A 56 5.80 6.90 -1.32
CA LEU A 56 5.42 5.94 -2.35
C LEU A 56 6.28 4.69 -2.35
N GLU A 57 7.61 4.84 -2.32
CA GLU A 57 8.53 3.70 -2.25
C GLU A 57 8.33 2.88 -0.98
N CYS A 58 8.10 3.56 0.16
CA CYS A 58 7.79 2.87 1.41
C CYS A 58 6.47 2.08 1.32
N MET A 59 5.43 2.66 0.72
CA MET A 59 4.16 1.99 0.49
C MET A 59 4.29 0.82 -0.48
N LYS A 60 4.99 1.00 -1.61
CA LYS A 60 5.23 -0.06 -2.61
C LYS A 60 5.95 -1.25 -1.99
N PHE A 61 7.04 -1.00 -1.26
CA PHE A 61 7.80 -2.05 -0.58
C PHE A 61 6.95 -2.81 0.44
N ARG A 62 6.19 -2.09 1.28
CA ARG A 62 5.32 -2.71 2.29
C ARG A 62 4.16 -3.48 1.66
N ALA A 63 3.62 -2.99 0.55
CA ALA A 63 2.55 -3.64 -0.18
C ALA A 63 3.01 -4.97 -0.79
N ALA A 64 4.14 -4.96 -1.52
CA ALA A 64 4.71 -6.18 -2.08
C ALA A 64 4.95 -7.24 -1.01
N ARG A 65 5.59 -6.83 0.11
CA ARG A 65 5.85 -7.73 1.23
C ARG A 65 4.56 -8.31 1.85
N PHE A 66 3.53 -7.49 2.03
CA PHE A 66 2.24 -7.97 2.54
C PHE A 66 1.64 -9.03 1.62
N VAL A 67 1.64 -8.78 0.30
CA VAL A 67 1.09 -9.70 -0.69
C VAL A 67 1.86 -11.02 -0.71
N GLU A 68 3.20 -10.98 -0.67
CA GLU A 68 4.04 -12.18 -0.57
C GLU A 68 3.69 -13.01 0.67
N GLU A 69 3.62 -12.37 1.85
CA GLU A 69 3.28 -13.04 3.10
C GLU A 69 1.84 -13.58 3.08
N TRP A 70 0.89 -12.85 2.50
CA TRP A 70 -0.51 -13.29 2.36
C TRP A 70 -0.64 -14.51 1.47
N ASN A 71 -0.03 -14.48 0.28
CA ASN A 71 -0.07 -15.59 -0.67
C ASN A 71 0.62 -16.84 -0.09
N SER A 72 1.71 -16.66 0.66
CA SER A 72 2.38 -17.76 1.38
C SER A 72 1.47 -18.43 2.40
N ARG A 73 0.65 -17.66 3.13
CA ARG A 73 -0.34 -18.21 4.08
C ARG A 73 -1.47 -18.96 3.37
N LEU A 74 -1.94 -18.47 2.23
CA LEU A 74 -2.96 -19.16 1.43
C LEU A 74 -2.44 -20.46 0.79
N ALA A 75 -1.13 -20.53 0.48
CA ALA A 75 -0.49 -21.70 -0.10
C ALA A 75 -0.19 -22.81 0.92
N GLN A 76 -0.35 -22.56 2.23
CA GLN A 76 -0.23 -23.60 3.25
C GLN A 76 -1.57 -24.33 3.40
N PRO A 77 -1.63 -25.64 3.08
CA PRO A 77 -2.84 -26.42 3.35
C PRO A 77 -3.03 -26.54 4.87
N MET A 78 -4.26 -26.28 5.33
CA MET A 78 -4.71 -26.62 6.69
C MET A 78 -4.64 -28.13 6.94
#